data_AF-A0A538K522-F1
#
_entry.id   AF-A0A538K522-F1
#
_cell.length_a   1.000
_cell.length_b   1.000
_cell.length_c   1.000
_cell.angle_alpha   90.00
_cell.angle_beta   90.00
_cell.angle_gamma   90.00
#
_symmetry.space_group_name_H-M   'P 1'
#
loop_
_entity.id
_entity.type
_entity.pdbx_description
1 polymer ?
#
loop_
_entity_poly.entity_id
_entity_poly.type
_entity_poly.pdbx_seq_one_letter_code
_entity_poly.pdbx_strand_id
1 'polypeptide(L)'
;MPVEPPAGHMMLAADLGDGRLYGLLALADGDLDARADDLRSGGLEVALSGPRRDPAALHDALREAELLLELGCTWPGPDQTYRLLVGILLRDPPELEQLRAQTISALEAYDERHETDLLATLEEFFSHHGSTTDTAEAMQLHRHTVGYRLARVHEVSGLSPYESEGRERLSLGLKARRILAAYERLTKPG
;
A
#
# COMPACT_ATOMS: atom_id res chain seq x y z
N MET A 1 41.28 13.70 -8.97
CA MET A 1 41.25 14.49 -7.73
C MET A 1 39.90 14.25 -7.09
N PRO A 2 39.79 13.70 -5.88
CA PRO A 2 38.50 13.59 -5.22
C PRO A 2 38.07 15.01 -4.86
N VAL A 3 36.91 15.42 -5.38
CA VAL A 3 36.26 16.67 -5.00
C VAL A 3 35.63 16.41 -3.64
N GLU A 4 36.09 17.10 -2.59
CA GLU A 4 35.37 17.09 -1.31
C GLU A 4 33.96 17.65 -1.53
N PRO A 5 32.90 16.97 -1.06
CA PRO A 5 31.55 17.47 -1.23
C PRO A 5 31.38 18.76 -0.41
N PRO A 6 30.66 19.76 -0.93
CA PRO A 6 30.44 21.01 -0.21
C PRO A 6 29.64 20.76 1.06
N ALA A 7 29.99 21.47 2.14
CA ALA A 7 29.22 21.51 3.37
C ALA A 7 27.85 22.18 3.11
N GLY A 8 26.85 21.35 2.84
CA GLY A 8 25.49 21.76 2.51
C GLY A 8 24.70 20.56 2.01
N HIS A 9 23.81 20.04 2.87
CA HIS A 9 22.82 18.98 2.64
C HIS A 9 22.62 18.58 1.17
N MET A 10 23.36 17.58 0.69
CA MET A 10 23.43 17.26 -0.74
C MET A 10 22.22 16.43 -1.16
N MET A 11 21.27 17.05 -1.86
CA MET A 11 20.15 16.39 -2.51
C MET A 11 20.37 16.40 -4.02
N LEU A 12 20.34 15.22 -4.64
CA LEU A 12 20.27 15.11 -6.10
C LEU A 12 18.82 14.90 -6.48
N ALA A 13 18.29 15.75 -7.37
CA ALA A 13 16.95 15.60 -7.91
C ALA A 13 17.01 15.43 -9.42
N ALA A 14 16.17 14.55 -9.96
CA ALA A 14 16.07 14.29 -11.38
C ALA A 14 14.59 14.13 -11.79
N ASP A 15 14.20 14.81 -12.86
CA ASP A 15 12.96 14.55 -13.59
C ASP A 15 13.29 13.55 -14.72
N LEU A 16 12.60 12.42 -14.74
CA LEU A 16 12.81 11.36 -15.73
C LEU A 16 11.83 11.44 -16.91
N GLY A 17 10.97 12.47 -16.96
CA GLY A 17 10.01 12.69 -18.04
C GLY A 17 8.73 11.85 -17.93
N ASP A 18 8.51 11.18 -16.80
CA ASP A 18 7.31 10.40 -16.50
C ASP A 18 6.31 11.16 -15.60
N GLY A 19 6.56 12.46 -15.38
CA GLY A 19 5.75 13.31 -14.49
C GLY A 19 6.12 13.17 -13.02
N ARG A 20 7.16 12.42 -12.66
CA ARG A 20 7.66 12.28 -11.28
C ARG A 20 9.01 12.95 -11.10
N LEU A 21 9.20 13.53 -9.91
CA LEU A 21 10.50 14.05 -9.47
C LEU A 21 11.15 13.06 -8.50
N TYR A 22 12.34 12.59 -8.84
CA TYR A 22 13.10 11.64 -8.03
C TYR A 22 14.18 12.36 -7.26
N GLY A 23 14.29 12.08 -5.95
CA GLY A 23 15.28 12.66 -5.07
C GLY A 23 16.17 11.60 -4.42
N LEU A 24 17.47 11.86 -4.33
CA LEU A 24 18.41 11.12 -3.50
C LEU A 24 18.94 12.03 -2.40
N LEU A 25 18.81 11.55 -1.17
CA LEU A 25 19.25 12.26 0.02
C LEU A 25 20.32 11.46 0.77
N ALA A 26 21.43 12.13 1.09
CA ALA A 26 22.43 11.55 1.98
C ALA A 26 21.90 11.53 3.43
N LEU A 27 21.88 10.36 4.07
CA LEU A 27 21.34 10.18 5.43
C LEU A 27 22.16 10.87 6.53
N ALA A 28 23.38 11.30 6.23
CA ALA A 28 24.19 12.11 7.14
C ALA A 28 23.66 13.55 7.29
N ASP A 29 22.78 13.98 6.39
CA ASP A 29 22.41 15.37 6.16
C ASP A 29 20.96 15.67 6.60
N GLY A 30 20.53 15.20 7.78
CA GLY A 30 19.33 15.71 8.44
C GLY A 30 18.07 14.85 8.38
N ASP A 31 16.99 15.44 8.88
CA ASP A 31 15.68 14.82 9.09
C ASP A 31 14.94 14.67 7.75
N LEU A 32 14.96 13.46 7.19
CA LEU A 32 14.27 13.07 5.95
C LEU A 32 12.77 13.40 6.02
N ASP A 33 12.20 13.31 7.22
CA ASP A 33 10.77 13.47 7.45
C ASP A 33 10.38 14.95 7.34
N ALA A 34 11.16 15.84 7.96
CA ALA A 34 10.98 17.30 7.82
C ALA A 34 11.04 17.75 6.35
N ARG A 35 11.97 17.17 5.57
CA ARG A 35 12.10 17.49 4.14
C ARG A 35 10.89 17.04 3.33
N ALA A 36 10.36 15.85 3.62
CA ALA A 36 9.16 15.36 2.97
C ALA A 36 7.94 16.20 3.33
N ASP A 37 7.85 16.68 4.57
CA ASP A 37 6.77 17.55 5.03
C ASP A 37 6.80 18.94 4.38
N ASP A 38 7.99 19.51 4.15
CA ASP A 38 8.15 20.76 3.39
C ASP A 38 7.64 20.60 1.95
N LEU A 39 8.01 19.50 1.28
CA LEU A 39 7.56 19.20 -0.09
C LEU A 39 6.04 18.99 -0.14
N ARG A 40 5.47 18.28 0.84
CA ARG A 40 4.01 18.10 0.97
C ARG A 40 3.29 19.42 1.20
N SER A 41 3.85 20.30 2.03
CA SER A 41 3.32 21.66 2.26
C SER A 41 3.35 22.52 1.00
N GLY A 42 4.27 22.22 0.08
CA GLY A 42 4.32 22.79 -1.27
C GLY A 42 3.30 22.22 -2.27
N GLY A 43 2.45 21.28 -1.86
CA GLY A 43 1.43 20.65 -2.70
C GLY A 43 1.90 19.43 -3.49
N LEU A 44 3.07 18.87 -3.18
CA LEU A 44 3.56 17.64 -3.80
C LEU A 44 3.12 16.40 -3.02
N GLU A 45 2.75 15.35 -3.74
CA GLU A 45 2.65 14.02 -3.16
C GLU A 45 4.06 13.42 -3.04
N VAL A 46 4.40 12.92 -1.85
CA VAL A 46 5.76 12.47 -1.54
C VAL A 46 5.73 11.12 -0.83
N ALA A 47 6.36 10.14 -1.45
CA ALA A 47 6.67 8.85 -0.88
C ALA A 47 8.19 8.66 -0.74
N LEU A 48 8.59 7.94 0.30
CA LEU A 48 10.00 7.71 0.62
C LEU A 48 10.27 6.21 0.72
N SER A 49 11.31 5.75 0.04
CA SER A 49 11.84 4.40 0.23
C SER A 49 12.44 4.22 1.62
N GLY A 50 12.80 2.99 1.96
CA GLY A 50 13.65 2.75 3.14
C GLY A 50 15.07 3.24 2.88
N PRO A 51 15.83 3.63 3.92
CA PRO A 51 17.23 3.99 3.77
C PRO A 51 18.01 2.80 3.17
N ARG A 52 18.83 3.07 2.15
CA ARG A 52 19.75 2.08 1.55
C ARG A 52 21.19 2.50 1.82
N ARG A 53 22.01 1.52 2.20
CA ARG A 53 23.47 1.71 2.36
C ARG A 53 24.25 1.29 1.12
N ASP A 54 23.69 0.38 0.34
CA ASP A 54 24.28 -0.13 -0.88
C ASP A 54 23.74 0.65 -2.09
N PRO A 55 24.60 1.34 -2.87
CA PRO A 55 24.18 1.99 -4.10
C PRO A 55 23.54 1.04 -5.13
N ALA A 56 23.86 -0.26 -5.11
CA ALA A 56 23.23 -1.22 -6.00
C ALA A 56 21.73 -1.40 -5.73
N ALA A 57 21.27 -1.10 -4.50
CA ALA A 57 19.86 -1.15 -4.12
C ALA A 57 19.06 0.10 -4.53
N LEU A 58 19.66 1.03 -5.29
CA LEU A 58 18.99 2.23 -5.77
C LEU A 58 17.75 1.91 -6.60
N HIS A 59 17.82 0.92 -7.48
CA HIS A 59 16.67 0.51 -8.30
C HIS A 59 15.48 0.07 -7.44
N ASP A 60 15.73 -0.80 -6.44
CA ASP A 60 14.69 -1.29 -5.54
C ASP A 60 14.13 -0.17 -4.65
N ALA A 61 14.97 0.79 -4.25
CA ALA A 61 14.52 1.96 -3.50
C ALA A 61 13.58 2.84 -4.32
N LEU A 62 13.91 3.10 -5.59
CA LEU A 62 13.04 3.87 -6.50
C LEU A 62 11.71 3.14 -6.72
N ARG A 63 11.76 1.82 -6.99
CA ARG A 63 10.55 0.99 -7.13
C ARG A 63 9.70 0.96 -5.87
N GLU A 64 10.31 0.89 -4.69
CA GLU A 64 9.60 0.98 -3.40
C GLU A 64 8.89 2.34 -3.28
N ALA A 65 9.58 3.45 -3.57
CA ALA A 65 8.99 4.79 -3.49
C ALA A 65 7.84 5.00 -4.50
N GLU A 66 8.00 4.53 -5.74
CA GLU A 66 6.96 4.58 -6.77
C GLU A 66 5.70 3.81 -6.33
N LEU A 67 5.87 2.58 -5.82
CA LEU A 67 4.76 1.78 -5.33
C LEU A 67 4.05 2.45 -4.17
N LEU A 68 4.80 3.01 -3.21
CA LEU A 68 4.21 3.71 -2.07
C LEU A 68 3.48 4.98 -2.50
N LEU A 69 3.97 5.70 -3.51
CA LEU A 69 3.29 6.86 -4.08
C LEU A 69 1.96 6.46 -4.73
N GLU A 70 1.96 5.42 -5.57
CA GLU A 70 0.74 4.89 -6.21
C GLU A 70 -0.30 4.37 -5.21
N LEU A 71 0.15 3.93 -4.03
CA LEU A 71 -0.73 3.46 -2.96
C LEU A 71 -1.28 4.60 -2.09
N GLY A 72 -0.75 5.83 -2.27
CA GLY A 72 -1.05 6.98 -1.42
C GLY A 72 -0.46 6.85 -0.01
N CYS A 73 0.56 6.01 0.17
CA CYS A 73 1.15 5.75 1.48
C CYS A 73 2.08 6.89 1.91
N THR A 74 1.97 7.31 3.16
CA THR A 74 2.87 8.31 3.72
C THR A 74 4.02 7.68 4.50
N TRP A 75 5.17 8.35 4.48
CA TRP A 75 6.29 8.04 5.37
C TRP A 75 6.82 9.32 6.04
N PRO A 76 7.04 9.30 7.37
CA PRO A 76 6.60 8.27 8.31
C PRO A 76 5.06 8.31 8.44
N GLY A 77 4.41 7.17 8.66
CA GLY A 77 2.94 7.11 8.61
C GLY A 77 2.34 5.79 9.07
N PRO A 78 1.00 5.70 9.18
CA PRO A 78 0.29 4.48 9.58
C PRO A 78 0.50 3.29 8.62
N ASP A 79 1.10 3.53 7.46
CA ASP A 79 1.26 2.56 6.36
C ASP A 79 2.50 1.65 6.47
N GLN A 80 3.05 1.45 7.67
CA GLN A 80 4.21 0.58 7.89
C GLN A 80 3.99 -0.84 7.32
N THR A 81 2.77 -1.38 7.40
CA THR A 81 2.44 -2.69 6.83
C THR A 81 2.58 -2.72 5.31
N TYR A 82 2.16 -1.65 4.60
CA TYR A 82 2.32 -1.58 3.14
C TYR A 82 3.79 -1.67 2.75
N ARG A 83 4.67 -0.97 3.48
CA ARG A 83 6.11 -1.03 3.22
C ARG A 83 6.68 -2.45 3.37
N LEU A 84 6.28 -3.17 4.42
CA LEU A 84 6.73 -4.55 4.64
C LEU A 84 6.27 -5.45 3.48
N LEU A 85 5.03 -5.32 3.05
CA LEU A 85 4.47 -6.10 1.94
C LEU A 85 5.08 -5.71 0.58
N VAL A 86 5.38 -4.43 0.34
CA VAL A 86 6.14 -3.97 -0.84
C VAL A 86 7.55 -4.55 -0.83
N GLY A 87 8.22 -4.58 0.33
CA GLY A 87 9.52 -5.22 0.48
C GLY A 87 9.49 -6.73 0.20
N ILE A 88 8.38 -7.40 0.55
CA ILE A 88 8.14 -8.80 0.16
C ILE A 88 7.97 -8.91 -1.36
N LEU A 89 7.08 -8.11 -1.97
CA LEU A 89 6.86 -8.09 -3.41
C LEU A 89 8.16 -7.92 -4.21
N LEU A 90 8.99 -6.95 -3.84
CA LEU A 90 10.22 -6.66 -4.59
C LEU A 90 11.28 -7.77 -4.45
N ARG A 91 11.22 -8.57 -3.39
CA ARG A 91 12.13 -9.70 -3.16
C ARG A 91 11.60 -11.00 -3.77
N ASP A 92 10.31 -11.27 -3.61
CA ASP A 92 9.65 -12.52 -4.00
C ASP A 92 8.16 -12.25 -4.35
N PRO A 93 7.84 -11.83 -5.59
CA PRO A 93 6.46 -11.55 -5.99
C PRO A 93 5.48 -12.72 -5.77
N PRO A 94 5.85 -13.99 -6.04
CA PRO A 94 5.02 -15.15 -5.68
C PRO A 94 4.61 -15.22 -4.21
N GLU A 95 5.44 -14.76 -3.27
CA GLU A 95 5.12 -14.77 -1.83
C GLU A 95 3.92 -13.86 -1.52
N LEU A 96 3.88 -12.66 -2.11
CA LEU A 96 2.75 -11.74 -1.92
C LEU A 96 1.48 -12.25 -2.63
N GLU A 97 1.64 -12.86 -3.80
CA GLU A 97 0.54 -13.45 -4.54
C GLU A 97 -0.08 -14.65 -3.78
N GLN A 98 0.74 -15.47 -3.14
CA GLN A 98 0.27 -16.55 -2.28
C GLN A 98 -0.51 -16.01 -1.07
N LEU A 99 -0.07 -14.91 -0.46
CA LEU A 99 -0.80 -14.26 0.63
C LEU A 99 -2.20 -13.81 0.16
N ARG A 100 -2.31 -13.17 -1.00
CA ARG A 100 -3.59 -12.78 -1.62
C ARG A 100 -4.47 -14.00 -1.88
N ALA A 101 -3.90 -15.06 -2.47
CA ALA A 101 -4.59 -16.30 -2.80
C ALA A 101 -5.18 -17.01 -1.58
N GLN A 102 -4.44 -17.06 -0.47
CA GLN A 102 -4.84 -17.74 0.77
C GLN A 102 -5.80 -16.92 1.64
N THR A 103 -6.17 -15.71 1.24
CA THR A 103 -6.96 -14.79 2.07
C THR A 103 -8.20 -14.29 1.35
N ILE A 104 -8.05 -13.69 0.17
CA ILE A 104 -9.15 -12.96 -0.48
C ILE A 104 -9.50 -13.46 -1.87
N SER A 105 -8.71 -14.32 -2.52
CA SER A 105 -9.01 -14.71 -3.90
C SER A 105 -10.29 -15.53 -4.08
N ALA A 106 -10.72 -16.24 -3.04
CA ALA A 106 -12.05 -16.85 -3.04
C ALA A 106 -13.17 -15.79 -3.07
N LEU A 107 -12.95 -14.62 -2.43
CA LEU A 107 -13.90 -13.51 -2.43
C LEU A 107 -13.91 -12.79 -3.79
N GLU A 108 -12.75 -12.56 -4.40
CA GLU A 108 -12.65 -11.97 -5.74
C GLU A 108 -13.41 -12.81 -6.77
N ALA A 109 -13.17 -14.12 -6.79
CA ALA A 109 -13.88 -15.05 -7.67
C ALA A 109 -15.38 -15.11 -7.38
N TYR A 110 -15.78 -14.94 -6.12
CA TYR A 110 -17.18 -14.91 -5.74
C TYR A 110 -17.88 -13.63 -6.23
N ASP A 111 -17.25 -12.46 -6.00
CA ASP A 111 -17.76 -11.16 -6.46
C ASP A 111 -17.88 -11.12 -7.98
N GLU A 112 -16.87 -11.60 -8.72
CA GLU A 112 -16.91 -11.68 -10.18
C GLU A 112 -18.03 -12.60 -10.68
N ARG A 113 -18.21 -13.77 -10.05
CA ARG A 113 -19.21 -14.76 -10.49
C ARG A 113 -20.65 -14.38 -10.17
N HIS A 114 -20.87 -13.66 -9.07
CA HIS A 114 -22.22 -13.37 -8.57
C HIS A 114 -22.59 -11.89 -8.65
N GLU A 115 -21.71 -11.05 -9.21
CA GLU A 115 -21.89 -9.59 -9.30
C GLU A 115 -22.20 -8.98 -7.91
N THR A 116 -21.41 -9.37 -6.91
CA THR A 116 -21.52 -8.87 -5.53
C THR A 116 -20.38 -7.92 -5.16
N ASP A 117 -20.52 -7.19 -4.05
CA ASP A 117 -19.47 -6.30 -3.52
C ASP A 117 -19.00 -6.73 -2.12
N LEU A 118 -18.68 -8.02 -1.93
CA LEU A 118 -18.18 -8.53 -0.65
C LEU A 118 -16.86 -7.85 -0.26
N LEU A 119 -15.93 -7.73 -1.20
CA LEU A 119 -14.64 -7.08 -0.96
C LEU A 119 -14.79 -5.60 -0.63
N ALA A 120 -15.65 -4.88 -1.35
CA ALA A 120 -15.92 -3.47 -1.08
C ALA A 120 -16.55 -3.29 0.32
N THR A 121 -17.52 -4.14 0.68
CA THR A 121 -18.10 -4.12 2.03
C THR A 121 -17.06 -4.45 3.12
N LEU A 122 -16.13 -5.36 2.85
CA LEU A 122 -15.08 -5.71 3.80
C LEU A 122 -14.04 -4.58 3.99
N GLU A 123 -13.65 -3.92 2.89
CA GLU A 123 -12.78 -2.75 2.92
C GLU A 123 -13.42 -1.62 3.75
N GLU A 124 -14.68 -1.29 3.48
CA GLU A 124 -15.41 -0.26 4.20
C GLU A 124 -15.58 -0.61 5.68
N PHE A 125 -15.86 -1.88 5.97
CA PHE A 125 -15.95 -2.39 7.33
C PHE A 125 -14.65 -2.22 8.12
N PHE A 126 -13.50 -2.44 7.50
CA PHE A 126 -12.21 -2.19 8.16
C PHE A 126 -11.86 -0.71 8.28
N SER A 127 -12.24 0.13 7.31
CA SER A 127 -12.14 1.59 7.41
C SER A 127 -12.94 2.15 8.59
N HIS A 128 -14.08 1.52 8.91
CA HIS A 128 -14.92 1.83 10.07
C HIS A 128 -14.63 0.95 11.31
N HIS A 129 -13.39 0.48 11.46
CA HIS A 129 -12.90 -0.26 12.63
C HIS A 129 -13.71 -1.53 13.01
N GLY A 130 -14.49 -2.07 12.08
CA GLY A 130 -15.35 -3.23 12.29
C GLY A 130 -16.76 -2.89 12.76
N SER A 131 -17.24 -1.65 12.56
CA SER A 131 -18.61 -1.24 12.87
C SER A 131 -19.55 -1.52 11.71
N THR A 132 -20.42 -2.53 11.84
CA THR A 132 -21.46 -2.82 10.83
C THR A 132 -22.43 -1.66 10.63
N THR A 133 -22.70 -0.87 11.68
CA THR A 133 -23.59 0.30 11.60
C THR A 133 -22.96 1.39 10.75
N ASP A 134 -21.73 1.80 11.08
CA ASP A 134 -21.07 2.90 10.37
C ASP A 134 -20.77 2.51 8.93
N THR A 135 -20.42 1.24 8.68
CA THR A 135 -20.27 0.68 7.32
C THR A 135 -21.58 0.80 6.53
N ALA A 136 -22.71 0.49 7.15
CA ALA A 136 -24.00 0.56 6.49
C ALA A 136 -24.37 2.00 6.13
N GLU A 137 -24.10 2.95 7.02
CA GLU A 137 -24.30 4.37 6.77
C GLU A 137 -23.40 4.87 5.63
N ALA A 138 -22.11 4.56 5.66
CA ALA A 138 -21.13 4.95 4.64
C ALA A 138 -21.48 4.38 3.25
N MET A 139 -21.90 3.12 3.19
CA MET A 139 -22.32 2.47 1.95
C MET A 139 -23.77 2.79 1.54
N GLN A 140 -24.53 3.54 2.34
CA GLN A 140 -25.96 3.79 2.15
C GLN A 140 -26.79 2.50 2.03
N LEU A 141 -26.41 1.47 2.78
CA LEU A 141 -27.07 0.17 2.84
C LEU A 141 -27.81 -0.01 4.17
N HIS A 142 -28.73 -0.98 4.21
CA HIS A 142 -29.29 -1.41 5.48
C HIS A 142 -28.25 -2.23 6.27
N ARG A 143 -28.18 -2.06 7.60
CA ARG A 143 -27.26 -2.83 8.48
C ARG A 143 -27.37 -4.36 8.31
N HIS A 144 -28.56 -4.85 7.97
CA HIS A 144 -28.79 -6.28 7.68
C HIS A 144 -28.11 -6.72 6.39
N THR A 145 -28.08 -5.88 5.37
CA THR A 145 -27.37 -6.17 4.11
C THR A 145 -25.87 -6.27 4.35
N VAL A 146 -25.29 -5.34 5.13
CA VAL A 146 -23.87 -5.40 5.50
C VAL A 146 -23.58 -6.65 6.33
N GLY A 147 -24.40 -6.94 7.34
CA GLY A 147 -24.25 -8.16 8.14
C GLY A 147 -24.34 -9.45 7.30
N TYR A 148 -25.24 -9.50 6.33
CA TYR A 148 -25.33 -10.62 5.39
C TYR A 148 -24.06 -10.76 4.53
N ARG A 149 -23.56 -9.65 3.97
CA ARG A 149 -22.33 -9.66 3.17
C ARG A 149 -21.11 -10.09 4.00
N LEU A 150 -20.98 -9.63 5.24
CA LEU A 150 -19.88 -10.04 6.13
C LEU A 150 -19.98 -11.51 6.57
N ALA A 151 -21.20 -12.03 6.78
CA ALA A 151 -21.41 -13.46 6.99
C ALA A 151 -20.99 -14.27 5.74
N ARG A 152 -21.34 -13.78 4.55
CA ARG A 152 -20.93 -14.39 3.28
C ARG A 152 -19.41 -14.36 3.06
N VAL A 153 -18.73 -13.29 3.48
CA VAL A 153 -17.25 -13.24 3.50
C VAL A 153 -16.68 -14.42 4.28
N HIS A 154 -17.23 -14.70 5.48
CA HIS A 154 -16.80 -15.84 6.28
C HIS A 154 -17.08 -17.18 5.59
N GLU A 155 -18.28 -17.37 5.05
CA GLU A 155 -18.68 -18.60 4.34
C GLU A 155 -17.78 -18.90 3.13
N VAL A 156 -17.38 -17.87 2.38
CA VAL A 156 -16.61 -18.02 1.14
C VAL A 156 -15.11 -18.15 1.39
N SER A 157 -14.56 -17.33 2.29
CA SER A 157 -13.11 -17.32 2.55
C SER A 157 -12.67 -18.31 3.64
N GLY A 158 -13.60 -18.76 4.49
CA GLY A 158 -13.30 -19.46 5.73
C GLY A 158 -12.72 -18.56 6.84
N LEU A 159 -12.56 -17.25 6.59
CA LEU A 159 -11.98 -16.28 7.53
C LEU A 159 -13.07 -15.39 8.09
N SER A 160 -13.22 -15.35 9.41
CA SER A 160 -14.22 -14.50 10.05
C SER A 160 -13.75 -13.03 10.12
N PRO A 161 -14.50 -12.06 9.56
CA PRO A 161 -14.17 -10.64 9.69
C PRO A 161 -14.45 -10.09 11.10
N TYR A 162 -14.98 -10.90 12.02
CA TYR A 162 -15.24 -10.50 13.41
C TYR A 162 -14.18 -11.02 14.39
N GLU A 163 -13.44 -12.08 14.01
CA GLU A 163 -12.42 -12.70 14.86
C GLU A 163 -11.03 -12.14 14.54
N SER A 164 -10.16 -12.07 15.55
CA SER A 164 -8.85 -11.42 15.42
C SER A 164 -8.02 -11.96 14.26
N GLU A 165 -7.86 -13.29 14.18
CA GLU A 165 -7.04 -13.94 13.15
C GLU A 165 -7.63 -13.72 11.74
N GLY A 166 -8.94 -13.89 11.59
CA GLY A 166 -9.61 -13.67 10.31
C GLY A 166 -9.51 -12.21 9.85
N ARG A 167 -9.71 -11.26 10.77
CA ARG A 167 -9.54 -9.82 10.49
C ARG A 167 -8.14 -9.48 9.99
N GLU A 168 -7.12 -9.97 10.69
CA GLU A 168 -5.72 -9.71 10.32
C GLU A 168 -5.40 -10.27 8.92
N ARG A 169 -5.74 -11.54 8.69
CA ARG A 169 -5.49 -12.20 7.40
C ARG A 169 -6.23 -11.54 6.25
N LEU A 170 -7.51 -11.23 6.43
CA LEU A 170 -8.30 -10.52 5.42
C LEU A 170 -7.73 -9.11 5.15
N SER A 171 -7.34 -8.38 6.18
CA SER A 171 -6.72 -7.05 6.03
C SER A 171 -5.41 -7.11 5.26
N LEU A 172 -4.56 -8.11 5.53
CA LEU A 172 -3.32 -8.34 4.79
C LEU A 172 -3.59 -8.70 3.33
N GLY A 173 -4.59 -9.55 3.06
CA GLY A 173 -5.02 -9.90 1.70
C GLY A 173 -5.48 -8.69 0.88
N LEU A 174 -6.28 -7.80 1.48
CA LEU A 174 -6.72 -6.56 0.84
C LEU A 174 -5.54 -5.63 0.51
N LYS A 175 -4.57 -5.49 1.43
CA LYS A 175 -3.34 -4.73 1.16
C LYS A 175 -2.52 -5.37 0.04
N ALA A 176 -2.37 -6.69 0.05
CA ALA A 176 -1.67 -7.42 -1.01
C ALA A 176 -2.33 -7.18 -2.38
N ARG A 177 -3.67 -7.23 -2.47
CA ARG A 177 -4.43 -6.90 -3.69
C ARG A 177 -4.09 -5.51 -4.21
N ARG A 178 -4.12 -4.50 -3.34
CA ARG A 178 -3.82 -3.11 -3.69
C ARG A 178 -2.39 -2.94 -4.20
N ILE A 179 -1.42 -3.57 -3.52
CA ILE A 179 0.00 -3.54 -3.91
C ILE A 179 0.21 -4.19 -5.27
N LEU A 180 -0.36 -5.38 -5.50
CA LEU A 180 -0.22 -6.10 -6.77
C LEU A 180 -0.86 -5.32 -7.92
N ALA A 181 -2.03 -4.73 -7.71
CA ALA A 181 -2.67 -3.86 -8.70
C ALA A 181 -1.83 -2.60 -9.02
N ALA A 182 -1.19 -2.00 -8.02
CA ALA A 182 -0.27 -0.87 -8.23
C ALA A 182 0.99 -1.30 -9.01
N TYR A 183 1.54 -2.46 -8.67
CA TYR A 183 2.70 -3.02 -9.36
C TYR A 183 2.42 -3.34 -10.83
N GLU A 184 1.24 -3.87 -11.16
CA GLU A 184 0.82 -4.12 -12.53
C GLU A 184 0.74 -2.83 -13.35
N ARG A 185 0.17 -1.74 -12.80
CA ARG A 185 0.11 -0.44 -13.47
C ARG A 185 1.50 0.15 -13.76
N LEU A 186 2.45 -0.02 -12.84
CA LEU A 186 3.83 0.47 -13.00
C LEU A 186 4.69 -0.37 -13.94
N THR A 187 4.33 -1.63 -14.18
CA THR A 187 5.12 -2.56 -15.00
C THR A 187 4.59 -2.74 -16.42
N LYS A 188 3.30 -2.48 -16.64
CA LYS A 188 2.67 -2.49 -17.97
C LYS A 188 2.14 -1.09 -18.30
N PRO A 189 3.00 -0.17 -18.79
CA PRO A 189 2.53 1.09 -19.32
C PRO A 189 1.67 0.80 -20.57
N GLY A 190 0.43 1.32 -20.56
CA GLY A 190 -0.52 1.19 -21.68
C GLY A 190 -0.05 1.87 -22.96
#